data_AF-E3NPQ0-F1
#
_entry.id   AF-E3NPQ0-F1
#
_cell.length_a   1.000
_cell.length_b   1.000
_cell.length_c   1.000
_cell.angle_alpha   90.00
_cell.angle_beta   90.00
_cell.angle_gamma   90.00
#
_symmetry.space_group_name_H-M   'P 1'
#
loop_
_entity.id
_entity.type
_entity.pdbx_description
1 polymer ?
#
loop_
_entity_poly.entity_id
_entity_poly.type
_entity_poly.pdbx_seq_one_letter_code
_entity_poly.pdbx_strand_id
1 'polypeptide(L)'
;MMYNWMERLSDDAEVPTPRRIPPCLSVAFEYVEAEQEFNFYIRNVTNYPMTPTLHKTESRAVMHLVKGISRKTSVMGWARNITWQDIKEKNPFTYRTLNVVRAPTTIYNEFFTCKVSPREFKNTLLRIQICDIDEYDQNVVVAEMDYWVNTHIISQFTQFELPLPSVYTGYRGD
;
A
#
# COMPACT_ATOMS: atom_id res chain seq x y z
N MET A 1 16.57 54.39 28.18
CA MET A 1 15.71 53.78 27.13
C MET A 1 16.36 52.47 26.72
N MET A 2 15.91 51.35 27.31
CA MET A 2 16.33 50.01 26.87
C MET A 2 15.47 49.64 25.66
N TYR A 3 16.12 49.33 24.54
CA TYR A 3 15.47 48.82 23.34
C TYR A 3 14.97 47.39 23.61
N ASN A 4 13.65 47.20 23.55
CA ASN A 4 13.00 45.90 23.64
C ASN A 4 13.26 45.13 22.34
N TRP A 5 14.28 44.28 22.34
CA TRP A 5 14.63 43.39 21.23
C TRP A 5 13.72 42.17 21.10
N MET A 6 12.76 41.99 22.03
CA MET A 6 11.82 40.88 22.05
C MET A 6 10.57 41.08 21.15
N GLU A 7 10.28 42.30 20.67
CA GLU A 7 9.10 42.56 19.83
C GLU A 7 9.30 42.25 18.34
N ARG A 8 10.48 41.75 17.93
CA ARG A 8 10.77 41.36 16.53
C ARG A 8 10.80 39.86 16.26
N LEU A 9 10.35 39.04 17.20
CA LEU A 9 10.24 37.59 17.01
C LEU A 9 8.80 37.09 16.85
N SER A 10 7.82 38.00 16.72
CA SER A 10 6.44 37.67 16.37
C SER A 10 6.19 37.77 14.86
N ASP A 11 7.14 37.32 14.04
CA ASP A 11 6.80 36.88 12.70
C ASP A 11 6.36 35.43 12.85
N ASP A 12 5.08 35.19 12.57
CA ASP A 12 4.51 33.90 12.20
C ASP A 12 5.25 33.36 10.97
N ALA A 13 6.50 32.97 11.15
CA ALA A 13 7.17 32.08 10.25
C ALA A 13 6.41 30.76 10.37
N GLU A 14 5.43 30.55 9.49
CA GLU A 14 4.92 29.22 9.18
C GLU A 14 6.14 28.33 9.01
N VAL A 15 6.48 27.55 10.04
CA VAL A 15 7.50 26.52 9.96
C VAL A 15 7.03 25.65 8.81
N PRO A 16 7.76 25.56 7.67
CA PRO A 16 7.31 24.75 6.56
C PRO A 16 7.10 23.36 7.10
N THR A 17 5.86 22.91 7.20
CA THR A 17 5.59 21.56 7.69
C THR A 17 6.33 20.67 6.69
N PRO A 18 7.33 19.89 7.13
CA PRO A 18 8.13 19.10 6.20
C PRO A 18 7.16 18.25 5.39
N ARG A 19 7.15 18.44 4.06
CA ARG A 19 6.28 17.68 3.16
C ARG A 19 6.57 16.20 3.44
N ARG A 20 5.63 15.52 4.09
CA ARG A 20 5.76 14.09 4.36
C ARG A 20 5.80 13.39 3.02
N ILE A 21 6.96 12.84 2.68
CA ILE A 21 7.13 12.04 1.47
C ILE A 21 6.31 10.77 1.69
N PRO A 22 5.36 10.43 0.81
CA PRO A 22 4.55 9.23 0.99
C PRO A 22 5.44 7.99 0.94
N PRO A 23 5.07 6.92 1.66
CA PRO A 23 5.74 5.63 1.52
C PRO A 23 5.72 5.20 0.05
N CYS A 24 6.82 4.65 -0.44
CA CYS A 24 6.93 4.20 -1.82
C CYS A 24 7.37 2.75 -1.85
N LEU A 25 6.54 1.91 -2.48
CA LEU A 25 6.73 0.48 -2.56
C LEU A 25 7.39 0.12 -3.90
N SER A 26 8.56 -0.48 -3.84
CA SER A 26 9.20 -1.11 -5.00
C SER A 26 8.64 -2.52 -5.17
N VAL A 27 7.95 -2.76 -6.29
CA VAL A 27 7.42 -4.08 -6.66
C VAL A 27 7.86 -4.46 -8.05
N ALA A 28 7.78 -5.75 -8.39
CA ALA A 28 7.78 -6.17 -9.77
C ALA A 28 6.60 -7.10 -10.07
N PHE A 29 6.06 -6.99 -11.27
CA PHE A 29 4.93 -7.79 -11.72
C PHE A 29 5.26 -8.47 -13.03
N GLU A 30 4.59 -9.60 -13.29
CA GLU A 30 4.61 -10.30 -14.58
C GLU A 30 3.31 -11.08 -14.75
N TYR A 31 2.79 -11.11 -15.98
CA TYR A 31 1.71 -12.01 -16.34
C TYR A 31 2.14 -12.93 -17.48
N VAL A 32 2.27 -14.22 -17.17
CA VAL A 32 2.63 -15.27 -18.13
C VAL A 32 1.34 -15.89 -18.66
N GLU A 33 0.84 -15.39 -19.79
CA GLU A 33 -0.46 -15.79 -20.35
C GLU A 33 -0.53 -17.29 -20.65
N ALA A 34 0.54 -17.89 -21.18
CA ALA A 34 0.63 -19.32 -21.48
C ALA A 34 0.45 -20.20 -20.24
N GLU A 35 0.96 -19.75 -19.09
CA GLU A 35 0.89 -20.47 -17.81
C GLU A 35 -0.33 -20.06 -16.98
N GLN A 36 -1.00 -18.98 -17.41
CA GLN A 36 -2.09 -18.30 -16.71
C GLN A 36 -1.66 -17.90 -15.30
N GLU A 37 -0.46 -17.34 -15.18
CA GLU A 37 0.15 -16.97 -13.90
C GLU A 37 0.36 -15.47 -13.81
N PHE A 38 -0.09 -14.90 -12.71
CA PHE A 38 0.28 -13.56 -12.30
C PHE A 38 1.31 -13.65 -11.18
N ASN A 39 2.52 -13.23 -11.49
CA ASN A 39 3.67 -13.22 -10.61
C ASN A 39 3.86 -11.82 -10.05
N PHE A 40 4.16 -11.74 -8.76
CA PHE A 40 4.46 -10.47 -8.13
C PHE A 40 5.54 -10.63 -7.06
N TYR A 41 6.45 -9.66 -7.05
CA TYR A 41 7.58 -9.58 -6.16
C TYR A 41 7.49 -8.30 -5.35
N ILE A 42 7.54 -8.45 -4.03
CA ILE A 42 7.50 -7.35 -3.07
C ILE A 42 8.93 -7.15 -2.57
N ARG A 43 9.58 -6.08 -3.03
CA ARG A 43 10.99 -5.83 -2.73
C ARG A 43 11.15 -5.10 -1.41
N ASN A 44 10.75 -3.83 -1.36
CA ASN A 44 10.90 -2.98 -0.20
C ASN A 44 9.90 -1.82 -0.21
N VAL A 45 9.76 -1.16 0.94
CA VAL A 45 9.11 0.14 1.09
C VAL A 45 10.15 1.14 1.54
N THR A 46 10.26 2.26 0.83
CA THR A 46 11.00 3.45 1.24
C THR A 46 10.06 4.49 1.85
N ASN A 47 10.61 5.40 2.67
CA ASN A 47 9.84 6.38 3.42
C ASN A 47 8.76 5.73 4.31
N TYR A 48 9.11 4.60 4.94
CA TYR A 48 8.18 3.88 5.81
C TYR A 48 7.64 4.81 6.92
N PRO A 49 6.32 4.83 7.17
CA PRO A 49 5.72 5.68 8.19
C PRO A 49 6.05 5.11 9.57
N MET A 50 7.07 5.65 10.22
CA MET A 50 7.50 5.21 11.54
C MET A 50 6.51 5.68 12.60
N THR A 51 5.69 4.77 13.11
CA THR A 51 4.80 5.02 14.23
C THR A 51 5.55 4.78 15.55
N PRO A 52 5.82 5.83 16.35
CA PRO A 52 6.67 5.73 17.54
C PRO A 52 6.02 4.97 18.71
N THR A 53 4.71 4.73 18.67
CA THR A 53 3.93 4.18 19.79
C THR A 53 3.79 2.66 19.78
N LEU A 54 4.38 1.96 18.81
CA LEU A 54 4.25 0.51 18.70
C LEU A 54 5.39 -0.23 19.42
N HIS A 55 5.01 -1.14 20.31
CA HIS A 55 5.95 -1.98 21.06
C HIS A 55 6.75 -2.93 20.18
N LYS A 56 6.14 -3.50 19.13
CA LYS A 56 6.86 -4.29 18.13
C LYS A 56 7.34 -3.40 16.99
N THR A 57 8.58 -3.60 16.58
CA THR A 57 9.20 -2.91 15.45
C THR A 57 9.13 -3.75 14.18
N GLU A 58 8.09 -4.58 14.03
CA GLU A 58 7.92 -5.46 12.88
C GLU A 58 6.91 -4.90 11.87
N SER A 59 7.14 -5.21 10.60
CA SER A 59 6.24 -4.93 9.50
C SER A 59 6.04 -6.15 8.62
N ARG A 60 4.91 -6.16 7.94
CA ARG A 60 4.49 -7.17 6.99
C ARG A 60 3.78 -6.51 5.81
N ALA A 61 4.06 -6.94 4.59
CA ALA A 61 3.24 -6.61 3.43
C ALA A 61 2.17 -7.69 3.25
N VAL A 62 0.93 -7.26 3.03
CA VAL A 62 -0.23 -8.12 2.83
C VAL A 62 -0.85 -7.76 1.49
N MET A 63 -1.03 -8.77 0.64
CA MET A 63 -1.55 -8.62 -0.72
C MET A 63 -2.84 -9.41 -0.85
N HIS A 64 -3.90 -8.74 -1.24
CA HIS A 64 -5.21 -9.33 -1.47
C HIS A 64 -5.54 -9.27 -2.96
N LEU A 65 -5.46 -10.41 -3.64
CA LEU A 65 -5.76 -10.54 -5.05
C LEU A 65 -7.20 -11.00 -5.23
N VAL A 66 -7.99 -10.17 -5.92
CA VAL A 66 -9.43 -10.32 -6.11
C VAL A 66 -9.72 -10.43 -7.59
N LYS A 67 -10.37 -11.51 -8.00
CA LYS A 67 -10.73 -11.76 -9.41
C LYS A 67 -12.18 -11.39 -9.66
N GLY A 68 -12.49 -11.01 -10.90
CA GLY A 68 -13.87 -10.80 -11.36
C GLY A 68 -14.58 -9.63 -10.66
N ILE A 69 -13.84 -8.58 -10.30
CA ILE A 69 -14.39 -7.36 -9.72
C ILE A 69 -14.59 -6.28 -10.80
N SER A 70 -15.77 -5.67 -10.81
CA SER A 70 -16.11 -4.65 -11.82
C SER A 70 -15.54 -3.29 -11.45
N ARG A 71 -14.84 -2.66 -12.40
CA ARG A 71 -14.33 -1.28 -12.30
C ARG A 71 -15.41 -0.21 -12.35
N LYS A 72 -16.54 -0.54 -12.98
CA LYS A 72 -17.59 0.42 -13.31
C LYS A 72 -18.86 0.07 -12.57
N THR A 73 -19.59 1.10 -12.16
CA THR A 73 -21.00 0.94 -11.81
C THR A 73 -21.78 0.58 -13.09
N SER A 74 -22.63 -0.45 -13.00
CA SER A 74 -23.32 -1.04 -14.15
C SER A 74 -24.25 -0.08 -14.89
N VAL A 75 -24.62 1.05 -14.27
CA VAL A 75 -25.67 1.95 -14.78
C VAL A 75 -25.10 3.19 -15.49
N MET A 76 -23.88 3.64 -15.16
CA MET A 76 -23.39 4.94 -15.65
C MET A 76 -21.91 4.96 -16.07
N GLY A 77 -21.18 3.85 -15.93
CA GLY A 77 -19.81 3.75 -16.42
C GLY A 77 -18.76 4.54 -15.61
N TRP A 78 -19.15 5.18 -14.50
CA TRP A 78 -18.22 5.83 -13.57
C TRP A 78 -17.35 4.80 -12.87
N ALA A 79 -16.10 5.18 -12.61
CA ALA A 79 -15.19 4.39 -11.79
C ALA A 79 -15.80 4.18 -10.40
N ARG A 80 -15.98 2.92 -10.03
CA ARG A 80 -16.50 2.53 -8.73
C ARG A 80 -15.36 2.54 -7.72
N ASN A 81 -15.57 3.14 -6.55
CA ASN A 81 -14.68 2.95 -5.42
C ASN A 81 -14.89 1.55 -4.84
N ILE A 82 -13.83 0.75 -4.76
CA ILE A 82 -13.90 -0.64 -4.33
C ILE A 82 -13.77 -0.70 -2.80
N THR A 83 -14.84 -1.09 -2.13
CA THR A 83 -14.87 -1.18 -0.67
C THR A 83 -14.25 -2.48 -0.18
N TRP A 84 -13.93 -2.53 1.13
CA TRP A 84 -13.42 -3.76 1.73
C TRP A 84 -14.47 -4.88 1.79
N GLN A 85 -15.74 -4.51 1.84
CA GLN A 85 -16.84 -5.46 1.75
C GLN A 85 -16.89 -6.11 0.35
N ASP A 86 -16.75 -5.33 -0.72
CA ASP A 86 -16.73 -5.84 -2.10
C ASP A 86 -15.61 -6.88 -2.32
N ILE A 87 -14.46 -6.63 -1.71
CA ILE A 87 -13.32 -7.55 -1.78
C ILE A 87 -13.61 -8.83 -1.01
N LYS A 88 -14.12 -8.74 0.23
CA LYS A 88 -14.47 -9.90 1.05
C LYS A 88 -15.52 -10.78 0.40
N GLU A 89 -16.54 -10.19 -0.23
CA GLU A 89 -17.60 -10.92 -0.94
C GLU A 89 -17.07 -11.76 -2.11
N LYS A 90 -15.93 -11.38 -2.68
CA LYS A 90 -15.26 -12.11 -3.77
C LYS A 90 -14.23 -13.15 -3.29
N ASN A 91 -14.09 -13.33 -1.98
CA ASN A 91 -13.15 -14.27 -1.34
C ASN A 91 -11.71 -14.11 -1.86
N PRO A 92 -10.97 -13.06 -1.42
CA PRO A 92 -9.66 -12.71 -1.95
C PRO A 92 -8.61 -13.80 -1.66
N PHE A 93 -7.72 -14.03 -2.62
CA PHE A 93 -6.46 -14.73 -2.35
C PHE A 93 -5.56 -13.80 -1.55
N THR A 94 -5.21 -14.22 -0.33
CA THR A 94 -4.40 -13.40 0.59
C THR A 94 -2.99 -13.95 0.69
N TYR A 95 -2.02 -13.13 0.34
CA TYR A 95 -0.60 -13.42 0.43
C TYR A 95 0.03 -12.50 1.47
N ARG A 96 1.03 -13.00 2.18
CA ARG A 96 1.69 -12.30 3.27
C ARG A 96 3.18 -12.55 3.19
N THR A 97 3.96 -11.50 3.35
CA THR A 97 5.39 -11.64 3.59
C THR A 97 5.63 -12.16 5.01
N LEU A 98 6.85 -12.60 5.28
CA LEU A 98 7.40 -12.76 6.61
C LEU A 98 7.42 -11.40 7.34
N ASN A 99 7.50 -11.49 8.66
CA ASN A 99 7.72 -10.32 9.51
C ASN A 99 9.17 -9.87 9.34
N VAL A 100 9.34 -8.58 9.10
CA VAL A 100 10.66 -7.95 8.96
C VAL A 100 10.76 -6.75 9.88
N VAL A 101 11.97 -6.43 10.31
CA VAL A 101 12.21 -5.26 11.16
C VAL A 101 11.98 -3.98 10.34
N ARG A 102 11.19 -3.07 10.90
CA ARG A 102 10.88 -1.75 10.33
C ARG A 102 12.13 -0.89 10.29
N ALA A 103 12.40 -0.34 9.12
CA ALA A 103 13.43 0.68 8.90
C ALA A 103 12.89 1.73 7.92
N PRO A 104 13.49 2.94 7.82
CA PRO A 104 13.05 3.93 6.82
C PRO A 104 12.98 3.35 5.40
N THR A 105 13.83 2.36 5.13
CA THR A 105 13.68 1.40 4.03
C THR A 105 13.48 0.00 4.61
N THR A 106 12.25 -0.51 4.58
CA THR A 106 11.90 -1.85 5.06
C THR A 106 11.94 -2.83 3.88
N ILE A 107 12.73 -3.90 3.99
CA ILE A 107 12.96 -4.87 2.91
C ILE A 107 12.19 -6.15 3.19
N TYR A 108 11.39 -6.61 2.22
CA TYR A 108 10.65 -7.87 2.29
C TYR A 108 11.29 -8.94 1.39
N ASN A 109 11.60 -8.59 0.13
CA ASN A 109 12.20 -9.47 -0.88
C ASN A 109 11.50 -10.82 -1.07
N GLU A 110 10.17 -10.81 -1.24
CA GLU A 110 9.39 -12.04 -1.41
C GLU A 110 8.63 -12.11 -2.73
N PHE A 111 8.62 -13.30 -3.31
CA PHE A 111 7.97 -13.60 -4.60
C PHE A 111 6.74 -14.48 -4.39
N PHE A 112 5.67 -14.16 -5.11
CA PHE A 112 4.41 -14.87 -5.07
C PHE A 112 3.89 -15.11 -6.48
N THR A 113 3.14 -16.20 -6.64
CA THR A 113 2.42 -16.53 -7.87
C THR A 113 0.94 -16.81 -7.58
N CYS A 114 0.08 -16.41 -8.51
CA CYS A 114 -1.34 -16.71 -8.49
C CYS A 114 -1.81 -17.14 -9.88
N LYS A 115 -2.60 -18.21 -9.95
CA LYS A 115 -3.28 -18.58 -11.20
C LYS A 115 -4.36 -17.54 -11.53
N VAL A 116 -4.26 -16.89 -12.68
CA VAL A 116 -5.23 -15.91 -13.20
C VAL A 116 -5.43 -16.18 -14.69
N SER A 117 -6.65 -16.58 -15.07
CA SER A 117 -6.94 -16.82 -16.49
C SER A 117 -6.98 -15.51 -17.30
N PRO A 118 -6.77 -15.54 -18.63
CA PRO A 118 -6.79 -14.31 -19.45
C PRO A 118 -8.11 -13.55 -19.39
N ARG A 119 -9.22 -14.27 -19.17
CA ARG A 119 -10.56 -13.68 -18.98
C ARG A 119 -10.67 -12.93 -17.66
N GLU A 120 -10.06 -13.45 -16.59
CA GLU A 120 -10.08 -12.85 -15.27
C GLU A 120 -9.12 -11.67 -15.17
N PHE A 121 -7.96 -11.72 -15.86
CA PHE A 121 -6.89 -10.74 -15.77
C PHE A 121 -7.38 -9.28 -15.88
N LYS A 122 -8.32 -9.00 -16.79
CA LYS A 122 -8.88 -7.64 -16.98
C LYS A 122 -9.67 -7.13 -15.77
N ASN A 123 -10.26 -8.03 -14.99
CA ASN A 123 -11.11 -7.73 -13.83
C ASN A 123 -10.45 -8.18 -12.53
N THR A 124 -9.13 -8.25 -12.48
CA THR A 124 -8.37 -8.60 -11.29
C THR A 124 -7.80 -7.35 -10.64
N LEU A 125 -8.05 -7.21 -9.35
CA LEU A 125 -7.53 -6.15 -8.49
C LEU A 125 -6.56 -6.76 -7.48
N LEU A 126 -5.42 -6.11 -7.28
CA LEU A 126 -4.48 -6.40 -6.21
C LEU A 126 -4.53 -5.26 -5.21
N ARG A 127 -5.07 -5.49 -4.01
CA ARG A 127 -4.92 -4.55 -2.90
C ARG A 127 -3.64 -4.89 -2.15
N ILE A 128 -2.74 -3.91 -2.03
CA ILE A 128 -1.48 -4.05 -1.30
C ILE A 128 -1.58 -3.21 -0.04
N GLN A 129 -1.31 -3.83 1.10
CA GLN A 129 -1.32 -3.21 2.41
C GLN A 129 0.06 -3.39 3.03
N ILE A 130 0.60 -2.29 3.55
CA ILE A 130 1.76 -2.30 4.40
C ILE A 130 1.26 -2.18 5.82
N CYS A 131 1.67 -3.12 6.65
CA CYS A 131 1.17 -3.27 8.00
C CYS A 131 2.31 -3.18 9.00
N ASP A 132 2.05 -2.51 10.10
CA ASP A 132 2.75 -2.74 11.35
C ASP A 132 2.15 -3.98 12.03
N ILE A 133 2.96 -4.67 12.85
CA ILE A 133 2.50 -5.79 13.67
C ILE A 133 2.35 -5.33 15.11
N ASP A 134 1.19 -5.57 15.72
CA ASP A 134 0.94 -5.22 17.12
C ASP A 134 1.41 -6.32 18.10
N GLU A 135 1.19 -6.08 19.40
CA GLU A 135 1.55 -7.04 20.45
C GLU A 135 0.85 -8.40 20.32
N TYR A 136 -0.35 -8.43 19.73
CA TYR A 136 -1.18 -9.61 19.49
C TYR A 136 -0.96 -10.26 18.11
N ASP A 137 0.09 -9.87 17.39
CA ASP A 137 0.41 -10.32 16.03
C ASP A 137 -0.69 -9.98 15.00
N GLN A 138 -1.47 -8.94 15.27
CA GLN A 138 -2.45 -8.40 14.33
C GLN A 138 -1.80 -7.38 13.39
N ASN A 139 -2.35 -7.31 12.18
CA ASN A 139 -1.93 -6.35 11.17
C ASN A 139 -2.60 -4.99 11.43
N VAL A 140 -1.80 -3.95 11.68
CA VAL A 140 -2.24 -2.56 11.71
C VAL A 140 -1.82 -1.90 10.40
N VAL A 141 -2.78 -1.64 9.51
CA VAL A 141 -2.52 -1.06 8.18
C VAL A 141 -2.01 0.37 8.34
N VAL A 142 -0.80 0.64 7.81
CA VAL A 142 -0.19 1.98 7.81
C VAL A 142 -0.30 2.68 6.46
N ALA A 143 -0.30 1.90 5.39
CA ALA A 143 -0.47 2.40 4.03
C ALA A 143 -1.12 1.32 3.18
N GLU A 144 -1.98 1.72 2.24
CA GLU A 144 -2.62 0.78 1.34
C GLU A 144 -2.84 1.37 -0.05
N MET A 145 -2.93 0.51 -1.05
CA MET A 145 -3.37 0.92 -2.38
C MET A 145 -4.06 -0.19 -3.13
N ASP A 146 -4.84 0.22 -4.12
CA ASP A 146 -5.48 -0.63 -5.11
C ASP A 146 -4.72 -0.56 -6.43
N TYR A 147 -4.19 -1.70 -6.87
CA TYR A 147 -3.51 -1.85 -8.15
C TYR A 147 -4.29 -2.78 -9.07
N TRP A 148 -4.76 -2.24 -10.19
CA TRP A 148 -5.37 -3.06 -11.23
C TRP A 148 -4.28 -3.76 -12.04
N VAL A 149 -4.30 -5.10 -12.11
CA VAL A 149 -3.17 -5.86 -12.69
C VAL A 149 -2.97 -5.60 -14.19
N ASN A 150 -4.01 -5.17 -14.90
CA ASN A 150 -3.94 -4.82 -16.32
C ASN A 150 -3.63 -3.32 -16.58
N THR A 151 -3.29 -2.53 -15.54
CA THR A 151 -2.97 -1.09 -15.71
C THR A 151 -1.84 -0.92 -16.72
N HIS A 152 -0.89 -1.84 -16.68
CA HIS A 152 0.18 -1.99 -17.65
C HIS A 152 0.04 -3.36 -18.32
N ILE A 153 0.45 -3.49 -19.59
CA ILE A 153 0.58 -4.80 -20.24
C ILE A 153 1.91 -5.38 -19.77
N ILE A 154 1.86 -6.34 -18.84
CA ILE A 154 3.05 -6.83 -18.13
C ILE A 154 3.46 -8.20 -18.69
N SER A 155 3.97 -8.21 -19.93
CA SER A 155 4.40 -9.45 -20.61
C SER A 155 5.79 -9.95 -20.18
N GLN A 156 6.51 -9.16 -19.38
CA GLN A 156 7.83 -9.47 -18.84
C GLN A 156 7.89 -8.96 -17.40
N PHE A 157 8.73 -9.57 -16.58
CA PHE A 157 9.00 -9.13 -15.22
C PHE A 157 9.47 -7.67 -15.16
N THR A 158 8.57 -6.79 -14.74
CA THR A 158 8.75 -5.33 -14.80
C THR A 158 8.67 -4.73 -13.40
N GLN A 159 9.66 -3.90 -13.04
CA GLN A 159 9.69 -3.19 -11.76
C GLN A 159 8.89 -1.89 -11.82
N PHE A 160 8.18 -1.57 -10.73
CA PHE A 160 7.42 -0.36 -10.51
C PHE A 160 7.74 0.24 -9.14
N GLU A 161 7.67 1.56 -9.07
CA GLU A 161 7.69 2.31 -7.81
C GLU A 161 6.28 2.85 -7.58
N LEU A 162 5.60 2.31 -6.57
CA LEU A 162 4.20 2.61 -6.29
C LEU A 162 4.10 3.51 -5.06
N PRO A 163 3.73 4.80 -5.21
CA PRO A 163 3.49 5.66 -4.05
C PRO A 163 2.23 5.18 -3.33
N LEU A 164 2.38 4.85 -2.05
CA LEU A 164 1.29 4.42 -1.19
C LEU A 164 0.73 5.63 -0.44
N PRO A 165 -0.58 5.94 -0.58
CA PRO A 165 -1.20 6.90 0.32
C PRO A 165 -1.16 6.35 1.75
N SER A 166 -0.60 7.13 2.67
CA SER A 166 -0.59 6.78 4.10
C SER A 166 -2.02 6.78 4.63
N VAL A 167 -2.44 5.67 5.23
CA VAL A 167 -3.70 5.60 5.95
C VAL A 167 -3.43 6.17 7.33
N TYR A 168 -3.64 7.47 7.51
CA TYR A 168 -3.69 8.02 8.87
C TYR A 168 -4.96 7.49 9.52
N THR A 169 -4.85 6.33 10.18
CA THR A 169 -5.70 6.05 11.33
C THR A 169 -5.25 7.01 12.43
N GLY A 170 -5.79 8.23 12.38
CA GLY A 170 -6.11 8.86 13.65
C GLY A 170 -6.95 7.82 14.40
N TYR A 171 -6.44 7.32 15.52
CA TYR A 171 -7.30 6.74 16.53
C TYR A 171 -8.42 7.77 16.73
N ARG A 172 -9.59 7.55 16.13
CA ARG A 172 -10.83 8.07 16.69
C ARG A 172 -11.00 7.30 17.99
N GLY A 173 -10.34 7.80 19.03
CA GLY A 173 -10.95 7.77 20.34
C GLY A 173 -12.24 8.57 20.19
N ASP A 174 -13.34 7.84 20.16
CA ASP A 174 -14.58 8.07 20.90
C ASP A 174 -15.63 7.06 20.43
#